data_AF-A0A4V2AWF5-F1
#
_entry.id   AF-A0A4V2AWF5-F1
#
_cell.length_a   1.000
_cell.length_b   1.000
_cell.length_c   1.000
_cell.angle_alpha   90.00
_cell.angle_beta   90.00
_cell.angle_gamma   90.00
#
_symmetry.space_group_name_H-M   'P 1'
#
loop_
_entity.id
_entity.type
_entity.pdbx_description
1 polymer ?
#
loop_
_entity_poly.entity_id
_entity_poly.type
_entity_poly.pdbx_seq_one_letter_code
_entity_poly.pdbx_strand_id
1 'polypeptide(L)' 'MRSVRYGSRVITYSIQEKEGLKSHYIEVEKHSGVVLKGKPVSGETADRMVLKKARWILAKLDVVE' A
#
# COMPACT_ATOMS: atom_id res chain seq x y z
N MET A 1 2.61 7.74 -7.95
CA MET A 1 3.30 6.63 -7.25
C MET A 1 4.01 7.18 -6.03
N ARG A 2 3.93 6.50 -4.89
CA ARG A 2 4.60 6.87 -3.63
C ARG A 2 5.46 5.71 -3.15
N SER A 3 6.46 6.00 -2.35
CA SER A 3 7.34 4.98 -1.77
C SER A 3 7.60 5.28 -0.31
N VAL A 4 7.43 4.29 0.54
CA VAL A 4 7.73 4.38 1.97
C VAL A 4 8.85 3.41 2.32
N ARG A 5 9.74 3.86 3.20
CA ARG A 5 10.85 3.04 3.68
C ARG A 5 10.43 2.36 4.99
N TYR A 6 10.52 1.04 5.01
CA TYR A 6 10.28 0.22 6.19
C TYR A 6 11.57 -0.53 6.53
N GLY A 7 12.36 0.05 7.45
CA GLY A 7 13.70 -0.42 7.78
C GLY A 7 14.63 -0.34 6.56
N SER A 8 15.06 -1.50 6.06
CA SER A 8 15.92 -1.62 4.88
C SER A 8 15.17 -1.89 3.57
N ARG A 9 13.85 -2.09 3.62
CA ARG A 9 13.03 -2.36 2.43
C ARG A 9 12.24 -1.12 2.03
N VAL A 10 12.09 -0.91 0.73
CA VAL A 10 11.27 0.18 0.17
C VAL A 10 10.00 -0.43 -0.39
N ILE A 11 8.86 0.10 0.04
CA ILE A 11 7.54 -0.32 -0.44
C ILE A 11 7.02 0.78 -1.35
N THR A 12 7.01 0.50 -2.64
CA THR A 12 6.40 1.37 -3.64
C THR A 12 4.93 1.01 -3.79
N TYR A 13 4.08 2.02 -3.65
CA TYR A 13 2.64 1.85 -3.74
C TYR A 13 1.97 2.98 -4.52
N SER A 14 0.80 2.67 -5.08
CA SER A 14 -0.06 3.64 -5.74
C SER A 14 -1.35 3.82 -4.96
N ILE A 15 -1.87 5.05 -4.92
CA ILE A 15 -3.17 5.33 -4.32
C ILE A 15 -4.18 5.35 -5.46
N GLN A 16 -5.23 4.56 -5.32
CA GLN A 16 -6.34 4.54 -6.26
C GLN A 16 -7.60 5.00 -5.53
N GLU A 17 -8.00 6.22 -5.83
CA GLU A 17 -9.16 6.86 -5.25
C GLU A 17 -10.43 6.22 -5.81
N LYS A 18 -11.29 5.73 -4.92
CA LYS A 18 -12.59 5.13 -5.24
C LYS A 18 -13.59 5.60 -4.20
N GLU A 19 -14.45 6.54 -4.60
CA GLU A 19 -15.47 7.15 -3.73
C GLU A 19 -16.53 6.14 -3.23
N GLY A 20 -16.68 4.99 -3.88
CA GLY A 20 -17.65 3.95 -3.50
C GLY A 20 -17.23 3.02 -2.35
N LEU A 21 -16.05 3.21 -1.75
CA LEU A 21 -15.52 2.30 -0.74
C LEU A 21 -15.75 2.80 0.68
N LYS A 22 -16.39 1.97 1.51
CA LYS A 22 -16.58 2.24 2.95
C LYS A 22 -15.26 2.25 3.73
N SER A 23 -14.27 1.49 3.29
CA SER A 23 -12.98 1.34 3.95
C SER A 23 -11.84 1.30 2.94
N HIS A 24 -10.66 1.74 3.36
CA HIS A 24 -9.42 1.55 2.61
C HIS A 24 -8.94 0.12 2.69
N TYR A 25 -8.50 -0.42 1.56
CA TYR A 25 -7.83 -1.71 1.48
C TYR A 25 -6.52 -1.58 0.71
N ILE A 26 -5.57 -2.42 1.11
CA ILE A 26 -4.25 -2.51 0.49
C ILE A 26 -4.25 -3.82 -0.29
N GLU A 27 -4.04 -3.72 -1.59
CA GLU A 27 -3.90 -4.83 -2.50
C GLU A 27 -2.43 -4.98 -2.88
N VAL A 28 -1.94 -6.22 -2.94
CA VAL A 28 -0.59 -6.52 -3.40
C VAL A 28 -0.75 -7.33 -4.67
N GLU A 29 -0.33 -6.74 -5.80
CA GLU A 29 -0.36 -7.35 -7.11
C GLU A 29 1.02 -7.89 -7.48
N LYS A 30 1.07 -9.13 -7.96
CA LYS A 30 2.28 -9.85 -8.36
C LYS A 30 3.15 -9.07 -9.37
N HIS A 31 2.51 -8.27 -10.23
CA HIS A 31 3.16 -7.55 -11.32
C HIS A 31 3.24 -6.02 -11.13
N SER A 32 2.33 -5.43 -10.34
CA SER A 32 2.20 -3.97 -10.18
C SER A 32 2.69 -3.46 -8.81
N GLY A 33 3.00 -4.34 -7.86
CA GLY A 33 3.42 -3.96 -6.51
C GLY A 33 2.23 -3.74 -5.58
N VAL A 34 2.12 -2.58 -4.94
CA VAL A 34 1.16 -2.35 -3.86
C VAL A 34 0.17 -1.24 -4.25
N VAL A 35 -1.12 -1.45 -4.03
CA VAL A 35 -2.17 -0.48 -4.35
C VAL A 35 -3.06 -0.22 -3.15
N LEU A 36 -3.11 1.03 -2.70
CA LEU A 36 -4.04 1.50 -1.68
C LEU A 36 -5.32 1.99 -2.36
N LYS A 37 -6.39 1.20 -2.27
CA LYS A 37 -7.71 1.55 -2.82
C LYS A 37 -8.61 2.07 -1.71
N GLY A 38 -9.25 3.21 -1.92
CA GLY A 38 -10.14 3.78 -0.92
C GLY A 38 -10.49 5.24 -1.18
N LYS A 39 -10.98 5.91 -0.14
CA LYS A 39 -11.27 7.34 -0.20
C LYS A 39 -9.99 8.16 -0.40
N PRO A 40 -10.08 9.37 -0.98
CA PRO A 40 -8.98 10.33 -1.00
C PRO A 40 -8.44 10.50 0.42
N VAL A 41 -7.16 10.20 0.60
CA VAL A 41 -6.44 10.38 1.85
C VAL A 41 -5.18 11.16 1.57
N SER A 42 -4.81 12.03 2.50
CA SER A 42 -3.54 12.73 2.45
C SER A 42 -2.39 11.74 2.35
N GLY A 43 -1.34 12.12 1.61
CA GLY A 43 -0.16 11.28 1.41
C GLY A 43 0.40 10.73 2.71
N GLU A 44 0.50 11.54 3.76
CA GLU A 44 0.93 11.09 5.10
C GLU A 44 0.05 9.99 5.71
N THR A 45 -1.27 10.12 5.56
CA THR A 45 -2.22 9.12 6.07
C THR A 45 -2.05 7.81 5.31
N ALA A 46 -1.92 7.88 3.98
CA ALA A 46 -1.62 6.72 3.16
C ALA A 46 -0.29 6.07 3.57
N ASP A 47 0.76 6.87 3.78
CA ASP A 47 2.08 6.41 4.20
C ASP A 47 2.00 5.67 5.55
N ARG A 48 1.26 6.21 6.53
CA ARG A 48 1.03 5.53 7.82
C ARG A 48 0.24 4.23 7.67
N MET A 49 -0.78 4.18 6.81
CA MET A 49 -1.59 2.99 6.59
C MET A 49 -0.76 1.87 5.95
N VAL A 50 0.06 2.22 4.96
CA VAL A 50 0.99 1.29 4.31
C VAL A 50 2.05 0.84 5.30
N LEU A 51 2.65 1.74 6.09
CA LEU A 51 3.63 1.38 7.13
C LEU A 51 3.04 0.46 8.21
N LYS A 52 1.79 0.71 8.65
CA LYS A 52 1.10 -0.14 9.62
C LYS A 52 0.86 -1.55 9.08
N LYS A 53 0.71 -1.69 7.77
CA LYS A 53 0.60 -2.98 7.07
C LYS A 53 1.92 -3.42 6.42
N ALA A 54 3.03 -2.71 6.59
CA ALA A 54 4.26 -2.95 5.83
C ALA A 54 4.79 -4.38 6.00
N ARG A 55 4.75 -4.90 7.23
CA ARG A 55 5.12 -6.29 7.50
C ARG A 55 4.28 -7.29 6.70
N TRP A 56 2.96 -7.07 6.64
CA TRP A 56 2.05 -7.93 5.87
C TRP A 56 2.27 -7.77 4.36
N ILE A 57 2.50 -6.55 3.89
CA ILE A 57 2.78 -6.23 2.49
C ILE A 57 4.06 -6.93 2.02
N LEU A 58 5.14 -6.82 2.81
CA LEU A 58 6.42 -7.46 2.52
C LEU A 58 6.30 -8.98 2.54
N ALA A 59 5.60 -9.55 3.52
CA ALA A 59 5.33 -10.99 3.56
C ALA A 59 4.48 -11.45 2.37
N LYS A 60 3.51 -10.63 1.92
CA LYS A 60 2.73 -10.94 0.73
C LYS A 60 3.59 -10.88 -0.52
N LEU A 61 4.40 -9.84 -0.70
CA LEU A 61 5.33 -9.69 -1.82
C LEU A 61 6.27 -10.90 -1.94
N ASP A 62 6.80 -11.38 -0.81
CA ASP A 62 7.66 -12.56 -0.73
C ASP A 62 6.95 -13.85 -1.20
N VAL A 63 5.66 -14.01 -0.88
CA VAL A 63 4.84 -15.17 -1.28
C VAL A 63 4.42 -15.11 -2.75
N VAL A 64 4.41 -13.92 -3.36
CA VAL A 64 4.16 -13.75 -4.79
C VAL A 64 5.46 -13.68 -5.60
N GLU A 65 6.63 -13.92 -5.01
CA GLU A 65 7.88 -14.12 -5.77
C GLU A 65 7.97 -15.55 -6.34
#